data_AF-A0AAD9KSD6-F1
#
_entry.id   AF-A0AAD9KSD6-F1
#
_cell.length_a   1.000
_cell.length_b   1.000
_cell.length_c   1.000
_cell.angle_alpha   90.00
_cell.angle_beta   90.00
_cell.angle_gamma   90.00
#
_symmetry.space_group_name_H-M   'P 1'
#
loop_
_entity.id
_entity.type
_entity.pdbx_description
1 polymer ?
#
loop_
_entity_poly.entity_id
_entity_poly.type
_entity_poly.pdbx_seq_one_letter_code
_entity_poly.pdbx_strand_id
1 'polypeptide(L)'
;MLALGDKIASNIVAETAGIPTLPWSGSANKIGFPVMVKASEGGGGKGIRKVNNAEELPNLFRQVQAEVPGSPIFVMKLAKNARHLEVQLLADKYGNAISLFGRDCSIQRRHQKIIEEAPVTIARPEVQERMEQAAVTLAKMVGYVSAGTVEYLYSDEDESFHFLELNPRSSSGASLH
;
A
#
# COMPACT_ATOMS: atom_id res chain seq x y z
N MET A 1 13.02 -10.89 -5.79
CA MET A 1 11.54 -10.97 -5.67
C MET A 1 11.03 -10.97 -4.23
N LEU A 2 11.68 -11.64 -3.27
CA LEU A 2 11.18 -11.73 -1.88
C LEU A 2 10.95 -10.38 -1.17
N ALA A 3 11.75 -9.35 -1.49
CA ALA A 3 11.74 -8.06 -0.79
C ALA A 3 10.51 -7.17 -1.06
N LEU A 4 9.65 -7.51 -2.02
CA LEU A 4 8.57 -6.61 -2.47
C LEU A 4 7.17 -7.02 -2.01
N GLY A 5 6.94 -8.31 -1.78
CA GLY A 5 5.70 -8.76 -1.13
C GLY A 5 5.69 -8.47 0.37
N ASP A 6 6.86 -8.22 0.96
CA ASP A 6 7.01 -7.78 2.34
C ASP A 6 6.73 -6.27 2.46
N LYS A 7 5.72 -5.90 3.26
CA LYS A 7 5.32 -4.50 3.42
C LYS A 7 6.35 -3.66 4.18
N ILE A 8 7.11 -4.25 5.10
CA ILE A 8 8.15 -3.55 5.85
C ILE A 8 9.31 -3.20 4.91
N ALA A 9 9.83 -4.19 4.18
CA ALA A 9 10.91 -4.01 3.22
C ALA A 9 10.51 -3.05 2.10
N SER A 10 9.29 -3.15 1.57
CA SER A 10 8.83 -2.21 0.53
C SER A 10 8.66 -0.78 1.04
N ASN A 11 8.25 -0.56 2.30
CA ASN A 11 8.26 0.79 2.89
C ASN A 11 9.68 1.35 3.05
N ILE A 12 10.65 0.53 3.47
CA ILE A 12 12.07 0.95 3.55
C ILE A 12 12.60 1.37 2.18
N VAL A 13 12.29 0.60 1.13
CA VAL A 13 12.69 0.94 -0.24
C VAL A 13 12.01 2.23 -0.69
N ALA A 14 10.72 2.39 -0.44
CA ALA A 14 9.99 3.61 -0.79
C ALA A 14 10.58 4.85 -0.12
N GLU A 15 10.91 4.78 1.17
CA GLU A 15 11.61 5.86 1.88
C GLU A 15 12.99 6.16 1.30
N THR A 16 13.75 5.11 0.97
CA THR A 16 15.08 5.26 0.34
C THR A 16 14.97 5.90 -1.05
N ALA A 17 13.86 5.67 -1.76
CA ALA A 17 13.53 6.30 -3.04
C ALA A 17 12.99 7.74 -2.90
N GLY A 18 12.81 8.25 -1.69
CA GLY A 18 12.18 9.55 -1.44
C GLY A 18 10.67 9.59 -1.73
N ILE A 19 10.02 8.42 -1.81
CA ILE A 19 8.58 8.31 -2.03
C ILE A 19 7.88 8.50 -0.67
N PRO A 20 6.89 9.40 -0.55
CA PRO A 20 6.23 9.64 0.73
C PRO A 20 5.60 8.37 1.31
N THR A 21 5.82 8.10 2.60
CA THR A 21 5.18 7.01 3.36
C THR A 21 4.43 7.61 4.55
N LEU A 22 3.43 6.89 5.06
CA LEU A 22 2.84 7.23 6.35
C LEU A 22 3.78 6.81 7.49
N PRO A 23 3.80 7.50 8.65
CA PRO A 23 4.57 7.05 9.79
C PRO A 23 4.28 5.59 10.16
N TRP A 24 5.28 4.71 10.06
CA TRP A 24 5.13 3.26 10.25
C TRP A 24 6.23 2.61 11.08
N SER A 25 7.32 3.34 11.37
CA SER A 25 8.42 2.83 12.18
C SER A 25 8.27 3.26 13.64
N GLY A 26 8.33 2.30 14.56
CA GLY A 26 8.29 2.53 16.01
C GLY A 26 7.02 2.04 16.71
N SER A 27 6.83 2.48 17.95
CA SER A 27 5.69 2.07 18.78
C SER A 27 4.42 2.84 18.42
N ALA A 28 3.26 2.23 18.64
CA ALA A 28 1.95 2.86 18.44
C ALA A 28 1.82 4.19 19.20
N ASN A 29 2.43 4.30 20.38
CA ASN A 29 2.44 5.53 21.19
C ASN A 29 3.22 6.67 20.51
N LYS A 30 4.33 6.36 19.82
CA LYS A 30 5.13 7.34 19.09
C LYS A 30 4.42 7.81 17.81
N ILE A 31 3.75 6.90 17.11
CA ILE A 31 2.96 7.20 15.91
C ILE A 31 1.67 7.96 16.26
N GLY A 32 1.10 7.68 17.43
CA GLY A 32 -0.13 8.25 17.94
C GLY A 32 -1.37 7.57 17.35
N PHE A 33 -2.30 7.20 18.23
CA PHE A 33 -3.57 6.58 17.84
C PHE A 33 -4.51 7.55 17.08
N PRO A 34 -5.46 7.04 16.27
CA PRO A 34 -5.61 5.63 15.87
C PRO A 34 -4.49 5.16 14.93
N VAL A 35 -4.17 3.86 14.99
CA VAL A 35 -3.16 3.21 14.15
C VAL A 35 -3.72 1.95 13.47
N MET A 36 -2.99 1.46 12.48
CA MET A 36 -3.21 0.18 11.81
C MET A 36 -2.12 -0.80 12.21
N VAL A 37 -2.50 -1.97 12.72
CA VAL A 37 -1.60 -3.11 12.92
C VAL A 37 -1.73 -4.02 11.70
N LYS A 38 -0.60 -4.35 11.07
CA LYS A 38 -0.55 -5.12 9.83
C LYS A 38 0.49 -6.23 9.88
N ALA A 39 0.13 -7.41 9.40
CA ALA A 39 1.08 -8.44 9.03
C ALA A 39 1.83 -8.03 7.75
N SER A 40 3.14 -8.24 7.72
CA SER A 40 4.01 -7.89 6.61
C SER A 40 3.64 -8.68 5.35
N GLU A 41 3.39 -9.98 5.49
CA GLU A 41 3.14 -10.90 4.37
C GLU A 41 1.63 -11.19 4.15
N GLY A 42 0.74 -10.49 4.86
CA GLY A 42 -0.71 -10.64 4.68
C GLY A 42 -1.19 -10.10 3.32
N GLY A 43 -2.14 -10.76 2.67
CA GLY A 43 -2.72 -10.30 1.40
C GLY A 43 -4.26 -10.35 1.41
N GLY A 44 -4.90 -9.55 0.55
CA GLY A 44 -6.36 -9.58 0.37
C GLY A 44 -7.15 -9.14 1.60
N GLY A 45 -6.64 -8.15 2.34
CA GLY A 45 -7.28 -7.63 3.56
C GLY A 45 -7.02 -8.46 4.83
N LYS A 46 -6.29 -9.57 4.74
CA LYS A 46 -5.94 -10.40 5.90
C LYS A 46 -4.82 -9.81 6.74
N GLY A 47 -4.88 -10.04 8.05
CA GLY A 47 -3.85 -9.63 9.00
C GLY A 47 -3.79 -8.11 9.20
N ILE A 48 -4.93 -7.44 9.13
CA ILE A 48 -5.05 -5.98 9.27
C ILE A 48 -6.05 -5.67 10.39
N ARG A 49 -5.69 -4.84 11.36
CA ARG A 49 -6.60 -4.35 12.42
C ARG A 49 -6.42 -2.86 12.65
N LYS A 50 -7.53 -2.13 12.75
CA LYS A 50 -7.56 -0.76 13.26
C LYS A 50 -7.56 -0.78 14.78
N VAL A 51 -6.68 -0.01 15.40
CA VAL A 51 -6.53 0.10 16.86
C VAL A 51 -6.76 1.56 17.27
N ASN A 52 -7.72 1.81 18.17
CA ASN A 52 -8.11 3.17 18.54
C ASN A 52 -7.35 3.73 19.75
N ASN A 53 -6.82 2.86 20.61
CA ASN A 53 -6.17 3.23 21.87
C ASN A 53 -5.18 2.13 22.33
N ALA A 54 -4.44 2.40 23.39
CA ALA A 54 -3.39 1.51 23.88
C ALA A 54 -3.95 0.21 24.49
N GLU A 55 -5.16 0.27 25.05
CA GLU A 55 -5.84 -0.84 25.70
C GLU A 55 -6.27 -1.93 24.70
N GLU A 56 -6.68 -1.53 23.50
CA GLU A 56 -7.07 -2.44 22.42
C GLU A 56 -5.86 -3.17 21.78
N LEU A 57 -4.68 -2.56 21.81
CA LEU A 57 -3.51 -2.99 21.05
C LEU A 57 -3.08 -4.45 21.34
N PRO A 58 -2.94 -4.93 22.59
CA PRO A 58 -2.48 -6.30 22.85
C PRO A 58 -3.45 -7.37 22.31
N ASN A 59 -4.75 -7.10 22.36
CA ASN A 59 -5.75 -8.04 21.85
C ASN A 59 -5.73 -8.09 20.31
N LEU A 60 -5.74 -6.91 19.67
CA LEU A 60 -5.78 -6.82 18.21
C LEU A 60 -4.47 -7.29 17.57
N PHE A 61 -3.33 -7.07 18.22
CA PHE A 61 -2.05 -7.63 17.79
C PHE A 61 -2.07 -9.16 17.79
N ARG A 62 -2.57 -9.80 18.86
CA ARG A 62 -2.72 -11.27 18.93
C ARG A 62 -3.65 -11.81 17.85
N GLN A 63 -4.71 -11.07 17.49
CA GLN A 63 -5.58 -11.47 16.38
C GLN A 63 -4.84 -11.45 15.04
N VAL A 64 -4.03 -10.43 14.76
CA VAL A 64 -3.21 -10.38 13.54
C VAL A 64 -2.21 -11.53 13.52
N GLN A 65 -1.55 -11.80 14.65
CA GLN A 65 -0.61 -12.91 14.79
C GLN A 65 -1.26 -14.27 14.57
N ALA A 66 -2.47 -14.47 15.07
CA ALA A 66 -3.22 -15.71 14.85
C ALA A 66 -3.71 -15.85 13.40
N GLU A 67 -4.05 -14.73 12.74
CA GLU A 67 -4.54 -14.72 11.36
C GLU A 67 -3.42 -14.96 10.34
N VAL A 68 -2.20 -14.47 10.61
CA VAL A 68 -1.03 -14.68 9.76
C VAL A 68 0.15 -15.18 10.60
N PRO A 69 0.15 -16.48 11.01
CA PRO A 69 1.18 -17.05 11.87
C PRO A 69 2.59 -16.94 11.28
N GLY A 70 3.55 -16.53 12.10
CA GLY A 70 4.97 -16.42 11.71
C GLY A 70 5.32 -15.15 10.94
N SER A 71 4.34 -14.38 10.46
CA SER A 71 4.61 -13.16 9.72
C SER A 71 5.03 -12.01 10.65
N PRO A 72 6.05 -11.21 10.30
CA PRO A 72 6.37 -9.98 11.02
C PRO A 72 5.15 -9.05 11.06
N ILE A 73 4.94 -8.38 12.20
CA ILE A 73 3.83 -7.42 12.38
C ILE A 73 4.41 -6.04 12.62
N PHE A 74 3.87 -5.04 11.93
CA PHE A 74 4.24 -3.64 12.08
C PHE A 74 3.00 -2.77 12.36
N VAL A 75 3.25 -1.54 12.79
CA VAL A 75 2.22 -0.55 13.13
C VAL A 75 2.40 0.65 12.22
N MET A 76 1.33 1.15 11.61
CA MET A 76 1.38 2.37 10.81
C MET A 76 0.26 3.34 11.16
N LYS A 77 0.46 4.63 10.87
CA LYS A 77 -0.56 5.65 11.07
C LYS A 77 -1.80 5.30 10.26
N LEU A 78 -2.97 5.43 10.87
CA LEU A 78 -4.22 5.36 10.13
C LEU A 78 -4.40 6.66 9.32
N ALA A 79 -4.44 6.55 8.00
CA ALA A 79 -4.90 7.65 7.16
C ALA A 79 -6.41 7.85 7.35
N LYS A 80 -6.83 9.10 7.60
CA LYS A 80 -8.24 9.48 7.70
C LYS A 80 -8.71 9.91 6.32
N ASN A 81 -9.95 9.54 5.96
CA ASN A 81 -10.62 9.97 4.73
C ASN A 81 -9.81 9.77 3.44
N ALA A 82 -8.88 8.81 3.43
CA ALA A 82 -8.02 8.58 2.27
C ALA A 82 -8.70 7.68 1.23
N ARG A 83 -8.49 8.05 -0.04
CA ARG A 83 -8.72 7.21 -1.21
C ARG A 83 -7.62 6.16 -1.33
N HIS A 84 -7.99 4.98 -1.80
CA HIS A 84 -7.02 3.94 -2.14
C HIS A 84 -6.81 3.99 -3.64
N LEU A 85 -5.70 4.57 -4.07
CA LEU A 85 -5.35 4.70 -5.48
C LEU A 85 -4.17 3.79 -5.79
N GLU A 86 -4.08 3.31 -7.01
CA GLU A 86 -2.98 2.44 -7.40
C GLU A 86 -2.51 2.71 -8.82
N VAL A 87 -1.23 2.50 -9.08
CA VAL A 87 -0.62 2.64 -10.41
C VAL A 87 -0.26 1.26 -10.94
N GLN A 88 -0.75 0.93 -12.14
CA GLN A 88 -0.35 -0.26 -12.85
C GLN A 88 1.02 -0.06 -13.51
N LEU A 89 1.93 -1.00 -13.28
CA LEU A 89 3.28 -1.01 -13.83
C LEU A 89 3.53 -2.24 -14.69
N LEU A 90 4.47 -2.07 -15.63
CA LEU A 90 5.13 -3.15 -16.34
C LEU A 90 6.63 -2.88 -16.36
N ALA A 91 7.42 -3.88 -15.97
CA ALA A 91 8.87 -3.79 -15.99
C ALA A 91 9.52 -5.03 -16.61
N ASP A 92 10.66 -4.83 -17.26
CA ASP A 92 11.42 -5.89 -17.93
C ASP A 92 12.76 -6.18 -17.25
N LYS A 93 13.42 -7.25 -17.71
CA LYS A 93 14.71 -7.71 -17.19
C LYS A 93 15.90 -6.82 -17.57
N TYR A 94 15.67 -5.76 -18.36
CA TYR A 94 16.70 -4.85 -18.85
C TYR A 94 16.70 -3.51 -18.09
N GLY A 95 15.87 -3.39 -17.05
CA GLY A 95 15.76 -2.18 -16.23
C GLY A 95 14.76 -1.16 -16.77
N ASN A 96 13.98 -1.50 -17.80
CA ASN A 96 12.89 -0.65 -18.25
C ASN A 96 11.67 -0.87 -17.35
N ALA A 97 11.01 0.23 -16.99
CA ALA A 97 9.74 0.20 -16.28
C ALA A 97 8.87 1.37 -16.75
N ILE A 98 7.58 1.11 -16.94
CA ILE A 98 6.58 2.08 -17.35
C ILE A 98 5.35 2.01 -16.43
N SER A 99 4.69 3.14 -16.24
CA SER A 99 3.29 3.21 -15.78
C SER A 99 2.36 3.00 -16.97
N LEU A 100 1.17 2.45 -16.72
CA LEU A 100 0.10 2.37 -17.72
C LEU A 100 -1.00 3.39 -17.43
N PHE A 101 -1.63 3.26 -16.27
CA PHE A 101 -2.65 4.18 -15.76
C PHE A 101 -2.89 3.87 -14.27
N GLY A 102 -3.56 4.80 -13.59
CA GLY A 102 -4.04 4.60 -12.24
C GLY A 102 -5.41 3.93 -12.17
N ARG A 103 -5.72 3.28 -11.03
CA ARG A 103 -7.07 2.86 -10.64
C ARG A 103 -7.46 3.44 -9.29
N ASP A 104 -8.75 3.74 -9.12
CA ASP A 104 -9.35 4.06 -7.82
C ASP A 104 -10.02 2.79 -7.26
N CYS A 105 -9.49 2.29 -6.14
CA CYS A 105 -9.97 1.12 -5.43
C CYS A 105 -10.54 1.49 -4.05
N SER A 106 -11.01 2.71 -3.87
CA SER A 106 -11.46 3.24 -2.57
C SER A 106 -12.70 2.54 -2.03
N ILE A 107 -13.52 1.95 -2.91
CA ILE A 107 -14.74 1.23 -2.49
C ILE A 107 -14.33 -0.17 -2.00
N GLN A 108 -14.19 -0.27 -0.67
CA GLN A 108 -13.76 -1.48 0.02
C GLN A 108 -14.72 -1.88 1.12
N ARG A 109 -14.89 -3.19 1.33
CA ARG A 109 -15.59 -3.74 2.49
C ARG A 109 -14.62 -4.61 3.28
N ARG A 110 -14.41 -4.28 4.56
CA ARG A 110 -13.46 -5.02 5.44
C ARG A 110 -12.07 -5.19 4.80
N HIS A 111 -11.54 -4.12 4.19
CA HIS A 111 -10.23 -4.09 3.51
C HIS A 111 -10.11 -5.01 2.27
N GLN A 112 -11.24 -5.38 1.67
CA GLN A 112 -11.30 -6.07 0.38
C GLN A 112 -11.85 -5.11 -0.68
N LYS A 113 -11.17 -5.02 -1.83
CA LYS A 113 -11.61 -4.23 -2.99
C LYS A 113 -12.93 -4.81 -3.51
N ILE A 114 -13.96 -3.95 -3.64
CA ILE A 114 -15.29 -4.34 -4.12
C ILE A 114 -15.54 -3.75 -5.52
N ILE A 115 -15.20 -2.48 -5.71
CA ILE A 115 -15.28 -1.80 -7.00
C ILE A 115 -13.92 -1.16 -7.26
N GLU A 116 -13.46 -1.27 -8.50
CA GLU A 116 -12.25 -0.65 -9.01
C GLU A 116 -12.62 0.14 -10.26
N GLU A 117 -12.23 1.41 -10.30
CA GLU A 117 -12.51 2.32 -11.41
C GLU A 117 -11.20 2.73 -12.10
N ALA A 118 -11.23 2.86 -13.42
CA ALA A 118 -10.09 3.30 -14.22
C ALA A 118 -10.55 4.28 -15.31
N PRO A 119 -9.82 5.39 -15.57
CA PRO A 119 -8.62 5.84 -14.85
C PRO A 119 -8.96 6.52 -13.51
N VAL A 120 -7.93 6.91 -12.74
CA VAL A 120 -8.09 7.82 -11.59
C VAL A 120 -8.61 9.17 -12.06
N THR A 121 -9.71 9.64 -11.46
CA THR A 121 -10.31 10.95 -11.78
C THR A 121 -10.26 11.93 -10.62
N ILE A 122 -10.12 11.45 -9.38
CA ILE A 122 -10.17 12.28 -8.17
C ILE A 122 -8.89 13.10 -7.95
N ALA A 123 -7.72 12.55 -8.28
CA ALA A 123 -6.45 13.25 -8.12
C ALA A 123 -6.19 14.19 -9.31
N ARG A 124 -5.65 15.39 -9.06
CA ARG A 124 -5.23 16.31 -10.13
C ARG A 124 -4.19 15.66 -11.06
N PRO A 125 -4.14 16.00 -12.36
CA PRO A 125 -3.20 15.41 -13.31
C PRO A 125 -1.73 15.47 -12.85
N GLU A 126 -1.31 16.58 -12.25
CA GLU A 126 0.04 16.74 -11.68
C GLU A 126 0.34 15.75 -10.54
N VAL A 127 -0.66 15.42 -9.72
CA VAL A 127 -0.52 14.44 -8.64
C VAL A 127 -0.47 13.02 -9.22
N GLN A 128 -1.30 12.73 -10.22
CA GLN A 128 -1.28 11.45 -10.93
C GLN A 128 0.10 11.20 -11.56
N GLU A 129 0.66 12.20 -12.24
CA GLU A 129 2.00 12.11 -12.84
C GLU A 129 3.07 11.81 -11.78
N ARG A 130 3.01 12.48 -10.62
CA ARG A 130 3.93 12.22 -9.49
C ARG A 130 3.77 10.80 -8.94
N MET A 131 2.54 10.29 -8.82
CA MET A 131 2.29 8.92 -8.38
C MET A 131 2.86 7.89 -9.38
N GLU A 132 2.71 8.15 -10.67
CA GLU A 132 3.24 7.30 -11.74
C GLU A 132 4.76 7.29 -11.77
N GLN A 133 5.39 8.47 -11.69
CA GLN A 133 6.85 8.61 -11.61
C GLN A 133 7.41 7.92 -10.36
N ALA A 134 6.76 8.07 -9.20
CA ALA A 134 7.13 7.37 -7.98
C ALA A 134 7.04 5.85 -8.13
N ALA A 135 5.98 5.34 -8.77
CA ALA A 135 5.77 3.92 -9.00
C ALA A 135 6.86 3.34 -9.92
N VAL A 136 7.19 4.04 -11.01
CA VAL A 136 8.28 3.66 -11.93
C VAL A 136 9.64 3.70 -11.25
N THR A 137 9.90 4.73 -10.44
CA THR A 137 11.15 4.88 -9.68
C THR A 137 11.33 3.71 -8.73
N LEU A 138 10.29 3.36 -7.97
CA LEU A 138 10.31 2.21 -7.06
C LEU A 138 10.62 0.91 -7.79
N ALA A 139 9.94 0.66 -8.92
CA ALA A 139 10.14 -0.55 -9.73
C ALA A 139 11.57 -0.65 -10.28
N LYS A 140 12.14 0.45 -10.77
CA LYS A 140 13.54 0.48 -11.26
C LYS A 140 14.53 0.23 -10.13
N MET A 141 14.33 0.87 -8.98
CA MET A 141 15.24 0.78 -7.84
C MET A 141 15.41 -0.65 -7.31
N VAL A 142 14.35 -1.46 -7.39
CA VAL A 142 14.35 -2.86 -6.93
C VAL A 142 14.60 -3.87 -8.05
N GLY A 143 14.87 -3.41 -9.28
CA GLY A 143 15.00 -4.28 -10.44
C GLY A 143 13.76 -5.14 -10.67
N TYR A 144 12.56 -4.54 -10.55
CA TYR A 144 11.30 -5.25 -10.73
C TYR A 144 11.19 -5.80 -12.15
N VAL A 145 10.61 -7.00 -12.28
CA VAL A 145 10.36 -7.66 -13.56
C VAL A 145 8.96 -8.26 -13.47
N SER A 146 8.18 -8.14 -14.55
CA SER A 146 6.76 -8.50 -14.68
C SER A 146 5.81 -7.32 -14.53
N ALA A 147 4.51 -7.60 -14.59
CA ALA A 147 3.45 -6.68 -14.21
C ALA A 147 3.35 -6.59 -12.69
N GLY A 148 3.02 -5.41 -12.17
CA GLY A 148 2.84 -5.19 -10.73
C GLY A 148 2.04 -3.93 -10.48
N THR A 149 1.62 -3.74 -9.24
CA THR A 149 0.79 -2.59 -8.86
C THR A 149 1.41 -1.90 -7.65
N VAL A 150 1.59 -0.58 -7.72
CA VAL A 150 1.97 0.22 -6.56
C VAL A 150 0.73 0.87 -6.00
N GLU A 151 0.44 0.61 -4.74
CA GLU A 151 -0.73 1.13 -4.03
C GLU A 151 -0.35 2.34 -3.19
N TYR A 152 -1.26 3.30 -3.14
CA TYR A 152 -1.14 4.56 -2.44
C TYR A 152 -2.40 4.87 -1.64
N LEU A 153 -2.22 5.60 -0.54
CA LEU A 153 -3.28 6.31 0.16
C LEU A 153 -3.21 7.78 -0.26
N TYR A 154 -4.25 8.25 -0.94
CA TYR A 154 -4.40 9.63 -1.39
C TYR A 154 -5.39 10.39 -0.50
N SER A 155 -5.05 11.59 -0.09
CA SER A 155 -5.92 12.48 0.67
C SER A 155 -6.36 13.64 -0.23
N ASP A 156 -7.68 13.79 -0.36
CA ASP A 156 -8.28 14.84 -1.19
C ASP A 156 -8.22 16.22 -0.51
N GLU A 157 -8.12 16.24 0.83
CA GLU A 157 -8.10 17.49 1.62
C GLU A 157 -6.79 18.28 1.42
N ASP A 158 -5.67 17.58 1.27
CA ASP A 158 -4.33 18.16 1.14
C ASP A 158 -3.60 17.76 -0.15
N GLU A 159 -4.30 17.02 -1.03
CA GLU A 159 -3.81 16.50 -2.31
C GLU A 159 -2.47 15.75 -2.20
N SER A 160 -2.27 15.09 -1.06
CA SER A 160 -1.09 14.31 -0.75
C SER A 160 -1.31 12.83 -1.04
N PHE A 161 -0.25 12.11 -1.42
CA PHE A 161 -0.28 10.66 -1.54
C PHE A 161 0.86 10.03 -0.74
N HIS A 162 0.60 8.83 -0.22
CA HIS A 162 1.55 8.06 0.57
C HIS A 162 1.58 6.62 0.09
N PHE A 163 2.77 6.08 -0.12
CA PHE A 163 2.98 4.68 -0.48
C PHE A 163 2.38 3.74 0.57
N LEU A 164 1.73 2.68 0.08
CA LEU A 164 1.11 1.66 0.89
C LEU A 164 1.85 0.33 0.75
N GLU A 165 1.94 -0.19 -0.48
CA GLU A 165 2.61 -1.44 -0.81
C GLU A 165 2.88 -1.56 -2.32
N LEU A 166 3.82 -2.43 -2.69
CA LEU A 166 4.00 -2.91 -4.06
C LEU A 166 3.49 -4.34 -4.11
N ASN A 167 2.42 -4.58 -4.87
CA ASN A 167 1.87 -5.91 -5.08
C ASN A 167 2.55 -6.59 -6.27
N PRO A 168 3.39 -7.63 -6.06
CA PRO A 168 4.20 -8.25 -7.12
C PRO A 168 3.40 -9.24 -7.99
N ARG A 169 2.09 -9.05 -8.08
CA ARG A 169 1.15 -9.93 -8.78
C ARG A 169 0.23 -9.08 -9.64
N SER A 170 -0.28 -9.65 -10.73
CA SER A 170 -1.41 -9.05 -11.42
C SER A 170 -2.56 -8.90 -10.43
N SER A 171 -3.11 -7.71 -10.30
CA SER A 171 -4.42 -7.52 -9.68
C SER A 171 -5.41 -8.38 -10.47
N SER A 172 -6.21 -9.17 -9.75
CA SER A 172 -7.36 -9.84 -10.34
C SER A 172 -8.40 -8.76 -10.61
N GLY A 173 -8.30 -8.09 -11.75
CA GLY A 173 -9.45 -7.37 -12.29
C GLY A 173 -10.59 -8.36 -12.35
N ALA A 174 -11.72 -8.01 -11.75
CA ALA A 174 -12.87 -8.87 -11.56
C ALA A 174 -13.07 -9.80 -12.76
N SER A 175 -12.92 -11.11 -12.53
CA SER A 175 -13.43 -12.12 -13.45
C SER A 175 -14.96 -11.94 -13.48
N LEU A 176 -15.41 -11.14 -14.43
CA LEU A 176 -16.81 -11.05 -14.83
C LEU A 176 -17.18 -12.42 -15.42
N HIS A 177 -17.92 -13.20 -14.65
CA HIS A 177 -18.76 -14.28 -15.18
C HIS A 177 -20.03 -13.69 -15.78
#